data_AF-A0A552X380-F1
#
_entry.id   AF-A0A552X380-F1
#
_cell.length_a   1.000
_cell.length_b   1.000
_cell.length_c   1.000
_cell.angle_alpha   90.00
_cell.angle_beta   90.00
_cell.angle_gamma   90.00
#
_symmetry.space_group_name_H-M   'P 1'
#
loop_
_entity.id
_entity.type
_entity.pdbx_description
1 polymer ?
#
loop_
_entity_poly.entity_id
_entity_poly.type
_entity_poly.pdbx_seq_one_letter_code
_entity_poly.pdbx_strand_id
1 'polypeptide(L)'
;MKDNLGKIAVVLSCLLFVVGCSATSSHQRPVLESITTLEQGARIAYTAGDFLSAEAYLHQLLEHEPSFAEGWFLLGNLHLRQHRFVAAQRAYEHALRLAPEHTLAWHNLAITQLRIATATLVESRRLGPLYQPELLEWLLQLQGAVSYEL
;
A
#
# COMPACT_ATOMS: atom_id res chain seq x y z
N MET A 1 -68.86 28.39 -5.73
CA MET A 1 -67.52 28.60 -6.31
C MET A 1 -66.49 29.05 -5.26
N LYS A 2 -66.46 28.44 -4.06
CA LYS A 2 -65.60 28.88 -2.93
C LYS A 2 -64.80 27.75 -2.24
N ASP A 3 -64.76 26.54 -2.80
CA ASP A 3 -64.20 25.37 -2.07
C ASP A 3 -62.86 24.83 -2.59
N ASN A 4 -62.19 25.55 -3.49
CA ASN A 4 -60.89 25.11 -4.05
C ASN A 4 -59.68 25.96 -3.64
N LEU A 5 -59.87 27.09 -2.93
CA LEU A 5 -58.74 27.93 -2.49
C LEU A 5 -58.00 27.34 -1.28
N GLY A 6 -58.72 26.69 -0.35
CA GLY A 6 -58.13 26.08 0.85
C GLY A 6 -57.33 24.80 0.58
N LYS A 7 -57.69 24.04 -0.47
CA LYS A 7 -56.99 22.79 -0.83
C LYS A 7 -55.66 23.05 -1.54
N ILE A 8 -55.56 24.14 -2.32
CA ILE A 8 -54.32 24.51 -3.03
C ILE A 8 -53.24 24.99 -2.04
N ALA A 9 -53.63 25.70 -0.96
CA ALA A 9 -52.69 26.17 0.05
C ALA A 9 -52.06 25.03 0.88
N VAL A 10 -52.80 23.95 1.17
CA VAL A 10 -52.30 22.79 1.91
C VAL A 10 -51.34 21.95 1.04
N VAL A 11 -51.61 21.83 -0.26
CA VAL A 11 -50.72 21.10 -1.19
C VAL A 11 -49.40 21.85 -1.42
N LEU A 12 -49.41 23.20 -1.45
CA LEU A 12 -48.18 23.99 -1.57
C LEU A 12 -47.30 23.94 -0.31
N SER A 13 -47.88 23.71 0.87
CA SER A 13 -47.11 23.58 2.12
C SER A 13 -46.38 22.24 2.24
N CYS A 14 -46.84 21.19 1.56
CA CYS A 14 -46.17 19.88 1.57
C CYS A 14 -45.05 19.74 0.52
N LEU A 15 -44.99 20.63 -0.47
CA LEU A 15 -43.93 20.63 -1.50
C LEU A 15 -42.60 21.24 -1.02
N LEU A 16 -42.58 21.90 0.15
CA LEU A 16 -41.36 22.41 0.78
C LEU A 16 -40.67 21.41 1.73
N PHE A 17 -41.26 20.22 1.95
CA PHE A 17 -40.66 19.19 2.80
C PHE A 17 -39.88 18.09 2.04
N VAL A 18 -39.93 18.07 0.71
CA VAL A 18 -39.25 17.03 -0.10
C VAL A 18 -37.84 17.44 -0.58
N VAL A 19 -37.37 18.64 -0.23
CA VAL A 19 -35.98 19.09 -0.52
C VAL A 19 -35.04 18.81 0.67
N GLY A 20 -35.54 18.20 1.75
CA GLY A 20 -34.86 18.12 3.05
C GLY A 20 -34.14 16.81 3.40
N CYS A 21 -33.79 15.93 2.45
CA CYS A 21 -33.03 14.70 2.76
C CYS A 21 -31.89 14.39 1.77
N SER A 22 -31.07 15.38 1.43
CA SER A 22 -29.74 15.17 0.84
C SER A 22 -28.59 15.46 1.82
N ALA A 23 -28.91 15.64 3.11
CA ALA A 23 -27.97 16.09 4.15
C ALA A 23 -27.60 14.97 5.13
N THR A 24 -27.10 13.85 4.61
CA THR A 24 -26.39 12.78 5.35
C THR A 24 -25.83 11.85 4.26
N SER A 25 -24.55 11.85 3.85
CA SER A 25 -23.28 12.08 4.56
C SER A 25 -22.22 12.68 3.62
N SER A 26 -21.83 13.95 3.82
CA SER A 26 -20.69 14.58 3.13
C SER A 26 -19.39 14.57 3.95
N HIS A 27 -19.41 14.10 5.20
CA HIS A 27 -18.25 14.16 6.09
C HIS A 27 -17.19 13.06 5.88
N GLN A 28 -17.45 12.05 5.04
CA GLN A 28 -16.49 10.98 4.74
C GLN A 28 -15.86 11.07 3.34
N ARG A 29 -16.36 11.97 2.47
CA ARG A 29 -15.81 12.17 1.12
C ARG A 29 -14.40 12.80 1.07
N PRO A 30 -13.99 13.75 1.93
CA PRO A 30 -12.68 14.40 1.76
C PRO A 30 -11.49 13.49 2.10
N VAL A 31 -11.66 12.51 2.98
CA VAL A 31 -10.57 11.60 3.39
C VAL A 31 -10.32 10.52 2.34
N LEU A 32 -11.37 9.88 1.80
CA LEU A 32 -11.22 8.85 0.75
C LEU A 32 -10.61 9.42 -0.55
N GLU A 33 -10.97 10.65 -0.90
CA GLU A 33 -10.36 11.38 -2.01
C GLU A 33 -8.87 11.68 -1.75
N SER A 34 -8.51 12.01 -0.51
CA SER A 34 -7.11 12.20 -0.11
C SER A 34 -6.29 10.92 -0.17
N ILE A 35 -6.80 9.79 0.37
CA ILE A 35 -6.15 8.47 0.33
C ILE A 35 -5.86 8.05 -1.11
N THR A 36 -6.88 8.08 -1.97
CA THR A 36 -6.74 7.67 -3.38
C THR A 36 -5.77 8.57 -4.14
N THR A 37 -5.77 9.87 -3.88
CA THR A 37 -4.82 10.82 -4.50
C THR A 37 -3.39 10.57 -4.05
N LEU A 38 -3.18 10.33 -2.75
CA LEU A 38 -1.87 10.02 -2.17
C LEU A 38 -1.35 8.66 -2.69
N GLU A 39 -2.20 7.64 -2.74
CA GLU A 39 -1.84 6.33 -3.31
C GLU A 39 -1.45 6.45 -4.79
N GLN A 40 -2.25 7.18 -5.58
CA GLN A 40 -1.96 7.39 -7.00
C GLN A 40 -0.66 8.18 -7.21
N GLY A 41 -0.44 9.23 -6.42
CA GLY A 41 0.81 10.01 -6.42
C GLY A 41 2.03 9.13 -6.10
N ALA A 42 1.92 8.28 -5.09
CA ALA A 42 2.96 7.31 -4.74
C ALA A 42 3.27 6.35 -5.90
N ARG A 43 2.23 5.78 -6.53
CA ARG A 43 2.40 4.86 -7.67
C ARG A 43 3.06 5.53 -8.86
N ILE A 44 2.63 6.74 -9.22
CA ILE A 44 3.23 7.52 -10.31
C ILE A 44 4.71 7.78 -10.02
N ALA A 45 5.02 8.33 -8.85
CA ALA A 45 6.40 8.61 -8.43
C ALA A 45 7.27 7.34 -8.43
N TYR A 46 6.74 6.22 -7.92
CA TYR A 46 7.42 4.92 -7.92
C TYR A 46 7.73 4.44 -9.34
N THR A 47 6.78 4.52 -10.27
CA THR A 47 7.00 4.13 -11.68
C THR A 47 7.99 5.04 -12.39
N ALA A 48 8.05 6.32 -12.02
CA ALA A 48 9.02 7.28 -12.53
C ALA A 48 10.43 7.09 -11.93
N GLY A 49 10.59 6.22 -10.93
CA GLY A 49 11.85 6.05 -10.20
C GLY A 49 12.14 7.18 -9.20
N ASP A 50 11.21 8.12 -9.02
CA ASP A 50 11.27 9.13 -7.97
C ASP A 50 10.87 8.52 -6.63
N PHE A 51 11.80 7.75 -6.07
CA PHE A 51 11.58 7.02 -4.83
C PHE A 51 11.44 7.94 -3.62
N LEU A 52 11.99 9.16 -3.68
CA LEU A 52 11.86 10.12 -2.59
C LEU A 52 10.41 10.61 -2.50
N SER A 53 9.82 11.04 -3.62
CA SER A 53 8.42 11.46 -3.64
C SER A 53 7.48 10.29 -3.35
N ALA A 54 7.77 9.10 -3.85
CA ALA A 54 6.98 7.91 -3.55
C ALA A 54 6.95 7.61 -2.04
N GLU A 55 8.11 7.69 -1.36
CA GLU A 55 8.22 7.49 0.09
C GLU A 55 7.39 8.55 0.83
N ALA A 56 7.49 9.82 0.42
CA ALA A 56 6.75 10.93 1.03
C ALA A 56 5.23 10.76 0.91
N TYR A 57 4.72 10.40 -0.28
CA TYR A 57 3.29 10.15 -0.48
C TYR A 57 2.79 8.97 0.37
N LEU A 58 3.57 7.88 0.45
CA LEU A 58 3.20 6.71 1.26
C LEU A 58 3.21 7.01 2.76
N HIS A 59 4.15 7.83 3.23
CA HIS A 59 4.15 8.25 4.64
C HIS A 59 2.93 9.12 4.95
N GLN A 60 2.62 10.12 4.13
CA GLN A 60 1.41 10.92 4.31
C GLN A 60 0.14 10.06 4.28
N LEU A 61 0.06 9.11 3.34
CA LEU A 61 -1.05 8.16 3.25
C LEU A 61 -1.24 7.37 4.56
N LEU A 62 -0.14 6.85 5.11
CA LEU A 62 -0.14 6.04 6.33
C LEU A 62 -0.28 6.88 7.61
N GLU A 63 0.03 8.18 7.58
CA GLU A 63 -0.31 9.12 8.65
C GLU A 63 -1.82 9.37 8.71
N HIS A 64 -2.48 9.45 7.56
CA HIS A 64 -3.93 9.60 7.47
C HIS A 64 -4.68 8.30 7.79
N GLU A 65 -4.21 7.17 7.24
CA GLU A 65 -4.83 5.85 7.42
C GLU A 65 -3.79 4.77 7.78
N PRO A 66 -3.40 4.67 9.07
CA PRO A 66 -2.41 3.68 9.51
C PRO A 66 -2.82 2.22 9.27
N SER A 67 -4.12 1.94 9.14
CA SER A 67 -4.68 0.61 8.86
C SER A 67 -4.84 0.29 7.37
N PHE A 68 -4.36 1.16 6.47
CA PHE A 68 -4.44 0.90 5.03
C PHE A 68 -3.37 -0.12 4.58
N ALA A 69 -3.76 -1.39 4.52
CA ALA A 69 -2.87 -2.51 4.22
C ALA A 69 -2.13 -2.35 2.87
N GLU A 70 -2.79 -1.83 1.84
CA GLU A 70 -2.18 -1.61 0.53
C GLU A 70 -1.09 -0.52 0.59
N GLY A 71 -1.23 0.51 1.43
CA GLY A 71 -0.19 1.51 1.66
C GLY A 71 1.09 0.91 2.24
N TRP A 72 0.95 0.01 3.21
CA TRP A 72 2.09 -0.74 3.77
C TRP A 72 2.72 -1.69 2.74
N PHE A 73 1.91 -2.34 1.90
CA PHE A 73 2.40 -3.18 0.81
C PHE A 73 3.20 -2.37 -0.23
N LEU A 74 2.71 -1.20 -0.63
CA LEU A 74 3.43 -0.30 -1.54
C LEU A 74 4.73 0.23 -0.94
N LEU A 75 4.75 0.54 0.36
CA LEU A 75 5.97 0.94 1.06
C LEU A 75 6.99 -0.21 1.11
N GLY A 76 6.52 -1.45 1.28
CA GLY A 76 7.36 -2.63 1.14
C GLY A 76 7.98 -2.75 -0.25
N ASN A 77 7.18 -2.56 -1.31
CA ASN A 77 7.67 -2.59 -2.70
C ASN A 77 8.71 -1.51 -2.96
N LEU A 78 8.49 -0.30 -2.46
CA LEU A 78 9.43 0.82 -2.54
C LEU A 78 10.77 0.46 -1.89
N HIS A 79 10.75 -0.01 -0.65
CA HIS A 79 11.96 -0.40 0.06
C HIS A 79 12.68 -1.57 -0.60
N LEU A 80 11.94 -2.56 -1.12
CA LEU A 80 12.52 -3.69 -1.84
C LEU A 80 13.28 -3.22 -3.09
N ARG A 81 12.70 -2.28 -3.86
CA ARG A 81 13.37 -1.67 -5.03
C ARG A 81 14.61 -0.86 -4.67
N GLN A 82 14.62 -0.24 -3.49
CA GLN A 82 15.77 0.49 -2.97
C GLN A 82 16.81 -0.43 -2.30
N HIS A 83 16.63 -1.76 -2.36
CA HIS A 83 17.46 -2.75 -1.65
C HIS A 83 17.49 -2.59 -0.12
N ARG A 84 16.51 -1.88 0.45
CA ARG A 84 16.32 -1.71 1.90
C ARG A 84 15.55 -2.91 2.47
N PHE A 85 16.12 -4.11 2.37
CA PHE A 85 15.38 -5.36 2.60
C PHE A 85 14.74 -5.49 3.99
N VAL A 86 15.42 -5.04 5.05
CA VAL A 86 14.86 -5.09 6.41
C VAL A 86 13.65 -4.16 6.56
N ALA A 87 13.68 -2.98 5.94
CA ALA A 87 12.54 -2.06 5.93
C ALA A 87 11.38 -2.64 5.11
N ALA A 88 11.68 -3.24 3.96
CA ALA A 88 10.70 -3.93 3.12
C ALA A 88 9.99 -5.06 3.89
N GLN A 89 10.75 -5.91 4.59
CA GLN A 89 10.21 -6.99 5.41
C GLN A 89 9.21 -6.44 6.45
N ARG A 90 9.60 -5.40 7.21
CA ARG A 90 8.73 -4.80 8.23
C ARG A 90 7.43 -4.26 7.63
N ALA A 91 7.51 -3.58 6.49
CA ALA A 91 6.34 -3.03 5.81
C ALA A 91 5.40 -4.14 5.31
N TYR A 92 5.91 -5.22 4.72
CA TYR A 92 5.09 -6.37 4.33
C TYR A 92 4.47 -7.09 5.53
N GLU A 93 5.21 -7.27 6.63
CA GLU A 93 4.66 -7.83 7.88
C GLU A 93 3.55 -6.95 8.47
N HIS A 94 3.67 -5.62 8.36
CA HIS A 94 2.58 -4.69 8.71
C HIS A 94 1.36 -4.89 7.81
N ALA A 95 1.53 -4.94 6.49
CA ALA A 95 0.45 -5.18 5.54
C ALA A 95 -0.28 -6.50 5.86
N LEU A 96 0.47 -7.57 6.15
CA LEU A 96 -0.06 -8.90 6.46
C LEU A 96 -0.73 -9.00 7.84
N ARG A 97 -0.35 -8.16 8.81
CA ARG A 97 -1.10 -8.04 10.06
C ARG A 97 -2.48 -7.44 9.85
N LEU A 98 -2.62 -6.53 8.89
CA LEU A 98 -3.87 -5.84 8.57
C LEU A 98 -4.75 -6.66 7.60
N ALA A 99 -4.12 -7.34 6.63
CA ALA A 99 -4.78 -8.19 5.64
C ALA A 99 -4.00 -9.52 5.48
N PRO A 100 -4.23 -10.51 6.35
CA PRO A 100 -3.54 -11.80 6.32
C PRO A 100 -3.68 -12.58 5.00
N GLU A 101 -4.74 -12.32 4.24
CA GLU A 101 -5.06 -12.91 2.95
C GLU A 101 -4.40 -12.22 1.76
N HIS A 102 -3.59 -11.17 1.98
CA HIS A 102 -2.89 -10.44 0.91
C HIS A 102 -1.77 -11.28 0.30
N THR A 103 -2.11 -12.07 -0.72
CA THR A 103 -1.22 -13.07 -1.34
C THR A 103 0.03 -12.46 -1.97
N LEU A 104 -0.07 -11.25 -2.53
CA LEU A 104 1.07 -10.53 -3.12
C LEU A 104 2.05 -10.05 -2.04
N ALA A 105 1.56 -9.63 -0.88
CA ALA A 105 2.41 -9.28 0.25
C ALA A 105 3.19 -10.49 0.77
N TRP A 106 2.56 -11.67 0.88
CA TRP A 106 3.25 -12.92 1.21
C TRP A 106 4.34 -13.27 0.19
N HIS A 107 4.03 -13.16 -1.11
CA HIS A 107 4.98 -13.41 -2.17
C HIS A 107 6.20 -12.49 -2.08
N ASN A 108 5.98 -11.18 -1.92
CA ASN A 108 7.08 -10.22 -1.84
C ASN A 108 7.86 -10.32 -0.52
N LEU A 109 7.21 -10.70 0.58
CA LEU A 109 7.89 -11.01 1.85
C LEU A 109 8.84 -12.21 1.67
N ALA A 110 8.40 -13.28 0.99
CA ALA A 110 9.26 -14.44 0.72
C ALA A 110 10.49 -14.06 -0.13
N ILE A 111 10.30 -13.28 -1.20
CA ILE A 111 11.41 -12.75 -2.00
C ILE A 111 12.35 -11.91 -1.13
N THR A 112 11.81 -11.05 -0.27
CA THR A 112 12.59 -10.19 0.62
C THR A 112 13.42 -11.01 1.62
N GLN A 113 12.83 -12.05 2.20
CA GLN A 113 13.53 -12.96 3.12
C GLN A 113 14.66 -13.72 2.43
N LEU A 114 14.46 -14.15 1.17
CA LEU A 114 15.53 -14.74 0.36
C LEU A 114 16.67 -13.75 0.16
N ARG A 115 16.38 -12.47 -0.12
CA ARG A 115 17.41 -11.42 -0.27
C ARG A 115 18.18 -11.19 1.02
N ILE A 116 17.50 -11.19 2.16
CA ILE A 116 18.12 -11.05 3.50
C ILE A 116 19.02 -12.25 3.80
N ALA A 117 18.55 -13.47 3.54
CA ALA A 117 19.33 -14.69 3.73
C ALA A 117 20.61 -14.66 2.88
N THR A 118 20.50 -14.30 1.60
CA THR A 118 21.66 -14.13 0.71
C THR A 118 22.64 -13.10 1.26
N ALA A 119 22.17 -11.90 1.63
CA ALA A 119 23.03 -10.83 2.15
C ALA A 119 23.77 -11.26 3.43
N THR A 120 23.07 -11.98 4.33
CA THR A 120 23.64 -12.50 5.58
C THR A 120 24.73 -13.53 5.31
N LEU A 121 24.51 -14.45 4.38
CA LEU A 121 25.50 -15.47 4.01
C LEU A 121 26.72 -14.88 3.29
N VAL A 122 26.51 -13.87 2.43
CA VAL A 122 27.62 -13.13 1.81
C VAL A 122 28.50 -12.49 2.88
N GLU A 123 27.90 -11.86 3.89
CA GLU A 123 28.65 -11.25 4.98
C GLU A 123 29.37 -12.31 5.82
N SER A 124 28.69 -13.41 6.17
CA SER A 124 29.32 -14.53 6.88
C SER A 124 30.53 -15.11 6.13
N ARG A 125 30.46 -15.23 4.79
CA ARG A 125 31.56 -15.74 3.95
C ARG A 125 32.80 -14.83 4.01
N ARG A 126 32.63 -13.53 4.21
CA ARG A 126 33.75 -12.58 4.36
C ARG A 126 34.52 -12.80 5.66
N LEU A 127 33.86 -13.36 6.68
CA LEU A 127 34.46 -13.62 7.99
C LEU A 127 35.16 -14.99 8.05
N GLY A 128 34.86 -15.90 7.13
CA GLY A 128 35.45 -17.24 7.09
C GLY A 128 34.71 -18.20 6.15
N PRO A 129 35.20 -19.46 6.03
CA PRO A 129 34.55 -20.46 5.20
C PRO A 129 33.13 -20.79 5.70
N LEU A 130 32.20 -20.95 4.76
CA LEU A 130 30.82 -21.32 5.07
C LEU A 130 30.72 -22.79 5.46
N TYR A 131 29.85 -23.12 6.42
CA TYR A 131 29.54 -24.50 6.80
C TYR A 131 28.80 -25.27 5.69
N GLN A 132 27.94 -24.57 4.95
CA GLN A 132 27.20 -25.08 3.79
C GLN A 132 27.31 -24.05 2.64
N PRO A 133 28.42 -24.06 1.88
CA PRO A 133 28.67 -23.05 0.84
C PRO A 133 27.67 -23.09 -0.33
N GLU A 134 27.07 -24.25 -0.61
CA GLU A 134 26.16 -24.50 -1.73
C GLU A 134 24.84 -23.74 -1.55
N LEU A 135 24.40 -23.53 -0.31
CA LEU A 135 23.17 -22.78 -0.02
C LEU A 135 23.25 -21.35 -0.57
N LEU A 136 24.40 -20.69 -0.39
CA LEU A 136 24.61 -19.35 -0.93
C LEU A 136 24.58 -19.36 -2.47
N GLU A 137 25.16 -20.38 -3.10
CA GLU A 137 25.16 -20.52 -4.56
C GLU A 137 23.75 -20.70 -5.12
N TRP A 138 22.95 -21.58 -4.51
CA TRP A 138 21.55 -21.78 -4.90
C TRP A 138 20.72 -20.50 -4.73
N LEU A 139 20.91 -19.77 -3.62
CA LEU A 139 20.20 -18.52 -3.38
C LEU A 139 20.60 -17.43 -4.39
N LEU A 140 21.87 -17.36 -4.78
CA LEU A 140 22.33 -16.44 -5.83
C LEU A 140 21.76 -16.83 -7.21
N GLN A 141 21.73 -18.12 -7.54
CA GLN A 141 21.17 -18.62 -8.80
C GLN A 141 19.67 -18.36 -8.91
N LEU A 142 18.90 -18.67 -7.86
CA LEU A 142 17.45 -18.39 -7.79
C LEU A 142 17.15 -16.91 -8.03
N GLN A 143 18.07 -16.04 -7.60
CA GLN A 143 17.94 -14.60 -7.68
C GLN A 143 18.43 -13.99 -9.01
N GLY A 144 18.86 -14.83 -9.95
CA GLY A 144 19.42 -14.41 -11.24
C GLY A 144 20.79 -13.74 -11.13
N ALA A 145 21.50 -13.90 -10.00
CA ALA A 145 22.77 -13.24 -9.73
C ALA A 145 24.00 -14.02 -10.25
N VAL A 146 23.80 -15.21 -10.81
CA VAL A 146 24.85 -16.00 -11.47
C VAL A 146 24.42 -16.25 -12.91
N SER A 147 24.78 -15.34 -13.82
CA SER A 147 24.93 -15.69 -15.22
C SER A 147 26.21 -16.52 -15.34
N TYR A 148 26.10 -17.76 -15.82
CA TYR A 148 27.25 -18.59 -16.15
C TYR A 148 28.06 -17.90 -17.26
N GLU A 149 29.02 -17.07 -16.89
CA GLU A 149 30.19 -16.83 -17.73
C GLU A 149 31.20 -17.93 -17.36
N LEU A 150 31.15 -19.01 -18.16
CA LEU A 150 32.24 -19.97 -18.32
C LEU A 150 33.28 -19.39 -19.27
#